data_AF-A0A3L8PB65-F1
#
_entry.id   AF-A0A3L8PB65-F1
#
_cell.length_a   1.000
_cell.length_b   1.000
_cell.length_c   1.000
_cell.angle_alpha   90.00
_cell.angle_beta   90.00
_cell.angle_gamma   90.00
#
_symmetry.space_group_name_H-M   'P 1'
#
loop_
_entity.id
_entity.type
_entity.pdbx_description
1 polymer ?
#
loop_
_entity_poly.entity_id
_entity_poly.type
_entity_poly.pdbx_seq_one_letter_code
_entity_poly.pdbx_strand_id
1 'polypeptide(L)'
;MSVRSRWSRAELESFAGRTIPDLLPEGELALLFVGINPGLVSAATGLHFARRGNRFYPALRDAGLIETIDPEEARPQLAACGVGIT
;
A
#
# COMPACT_ATOMS: atom_id res chain seq x y z
N MET A 1 2.13 -17.86 1.30
CA MET A 1 1.13 -18.45 0.39
C MET A 1 0.38 -17.31 -0.30
N SER A 2 0.58 -17.09 -1.60
CA SER A 2 -0.11 -16.01 -2.33
C SER A 2 -1.56 -16.42 -2.57
N VAL A 3 -2.49 -15.91 -1.74
CA VAL A 3 -3.92 -15.98 -2.03
C VAL A 3 -4.14 -15.16 -3.28
N ARG A 4 -4.29 -15.82 -4.43
CA ARG A 4 -4.95 -15.21 -5.58
C ARG A 4 -6.39 -14.95 -5.14
N SER A 5 -6.68 -13.77 -4.60
CA SER A 5 -8.06 -13.29 -4.53
C SER A 5 -8.48 -13.12 -5.99
N ARG A 6 -9.09 -14.15 -6.55
CA ARG A 6 -9.58 -14.12 -7.93
C ARG A 6 -10.93 -13.41 -7.89
N TRP A 7 -10.92 -12.15 -7.42
CA TRP A 7 -12.08 -11.29 -7.49
C TRP A 7 -12.55 -11.23 -8.94
N SER A 8 -13.84 -11.42 -9.14
CA SER A 8 -14.49 -11.04 -10.37
C SER A 8 -14.35 -9.53 -10.60
N ARG A 9 -14.56 -9.11 -11.85
CA ARG A 9 -14.60 -7.68 -12.20
C ARG A 9 -15.64 -6.92 -11.36
N ALA A 10 -16.85 -7.47 -11.26
CA ALA A 10 -17.95 -6.84 -10.52
C ALA A 10 -17.64 -6.69 -9.03
N GLU A 11 -17.03 -7.71 -8.42
CA GLU A 11 -16.58 -7.62 -7.02
C GLU A 11 -15.53 -6.52 -6.84
N LEU A 12 -14.52 -6.43 -7.72
CA LEU A 12 -13.53 -5.36 -7.66
C LEU A 12 -14.14 -3.96 -7.83
N GLU A 13 -15.09 -3.82 -8.75
CA GLU A 13 -15.78 -2.55 -9.01
C GLU A 13 -16.63 -2.12 -7.80
N SER A 14 -17.12 -3.05 -6.96
CA SER A 14 -17.84 -2.73 -5.72
C SER A 14 -17.01 -2.02 -4.63
N PHE A 15 -15.68 -1.94 -4.84
CA PHE A 15 -14.76 -1.18 -3.97
C PHE A 15 -14.43 0.22 -4.52
N ALA A 16 -14.93 0.59 -5.71
CA ALA A 16 -14.69 1.90 -6.28
C ALA A 16 -15.16 3.03 -5.34
N GLY A 17 -14.34 4.07 -5.19
CA GLY A 17 -14.66 5.23 -4.35
C GLY A 17 -14.51 5.03 -2.85
N ARG A 18 -14.16 3.82 -2.37
CA ARG A 18 -13.83 3.64 -0.95
C ARG A 18 -12.50 4.30 -0.63
N THR A 19 -12.42 4.88 0.56
CA THR A 19 -11.20 5.44 1.12
C THR A 19 -10.44 4.38 1.92
N ILE A 20 -9.15 4.63 2.12
CA ILE A 20 -8.30 3.88 3.04
C ILE A 20 -7.69 4.89 4.01
N PRO A 21 -7.49 4.54 5.30
CA PRO A 21 -6.85 5.45 6.24
C PRO A 21 -5.41 5.77 5.83
N ASP A 22 -4.97 6.99 6.13
CA ASP A 22 -3.57 7.38 5.99
C ASP A 22 -2.67 6.45 6.80
N LEU A 23 -1.50 6.15 6.27
CA LEU A 23 -0.43 5.51 7.01
C LEU A 23 0.50 6.62 7.49
N LEU A 24 0.51 6.90 8.78
CA LEU A 24 1.44 7.87 9.38
C LEU A 24 2.30 7.16 10.43
N PRO A 25 3.59 7.50 10.54
CA PRO A 25 4.40 7.05 11.66
C PRO A 25 3.88 7.66 12.96
N GLU A 26 4.05 6.95 14.08
CA GLU A 26 3.77 7.52 15.41
C GLU A 26 4.79 8.60 15.79
N GLY A 27 6.01 8.53 15.22
CA GLY A 27 7.10 9.46 15.43
C GLY A 27 7.18 10.56 14.36
N GLU A 28 8.40 11.04 14.11
CA GLU A 28 8.64 12.08 13.11
C GLU A 28 8.35 11.59 11.68
N LEU A 29 7.63 12.42 10.92
CA LEU A 29 7.39 12.20 9.51
C LEU A 29 8.54 12.79 8.69
N ALA A 30 9.41 11.92 8.18
CA ALA A 30 10.56 12.29 7.35
C ALA A 30 10.19 12.39 5.85
N LEU A 31 9.25 11.58 5.39
CA LEU A 31 8.81 11.54 3.99
C LEU A 31 7.34 11.17 3.90
N LEU A 32 6.56 11.93 3.11
CA LEU A 32 5.16 11.62 2.81
C LEU A 32 4.99 11.32 1.32
N PHE A 33 4.55 10.11 1.00
CA PHE A 33 4.07 9.78 -0.33
C PHE A 33 2.60 10.17 -0.46
N VAL A 34 2.30 10.98 -1.48
CA VAL A 34 0.92 11.38 -1.81
C VAL A 34 0.49 10.67 -3.08
N GLY A 35 -0.47 9.76 -2.94
CA GLY A 35 -1.12 9.08 -4.06
C GLY A 35 -2.13 9.99 -4.77
N ILE A 36 -2.66 9.51 -5.90
CA ILE A 36 -3.80 10.19 -6.56
C ILE A 36 -5.08 9.84 -5.81
N ASN A 37 -5.35 8.54 -5.67
CA ASN A 37 -6.50 7.98 -4.96
C ASN A 37 -6.30 6.45 -4.80
N PRO A 38 -7.03 5.80 -3.88
CA PRO A 38 -7.01 4.35 -3.79
C PRO A 38 -7.54 3.70 -5.07
N GLY A 39 -6.72 2.86 -5.70
CA GLY A 39 -7.19 1.96 -6.76
C GLY A 39 -8.03 0.81 -6.20
N LEU A 40 -8.79 0.10 -7.04
CA LEU A 40 -9.75 -0.93 -6.60
C LEU A 40 -9.14 -1.98 -5.65
N VAL A 41 -7.92 -2.45 -5.93
CA VAL A 41 -7.23 -3.44 -5.08
C VAL A 41 -6.85 -2.84 -3.73
N SER A 42 -6.38 -1.59 -3.71
CA SER A 42 -6.07 -0.89 -2.46
C SER A 42 -7.33 -0.62 -1.63
N ALA A 43 -8.40 -0.17 -2.28
CA ALA A 43 -9.71 0.00 -1.66
C ALA A 43 -10.29 -1.31 -1.12
N ALA A 44 -10.05 -2.44 -1.80
CA ALA A 44 -10.52 -3.75 -1.37
C ALA A 44 -9.74 -4.33 -0.18
N THR A 45 -8.45 -4.01 -0.07
CA THR A 45 -7.55 -4.58 0.94
C THR A 45 -7.30 -3.66 2.13
N GLY A 46 -7.56 -2.36 1.99
CA GLY A 46 -7.10 -1.35 2.94
C GLY A 46 -5.59 -1.09 2.88
N LEU A 47 -4.90 -1.63 1.86
CA LEU A 47 -3.46 -1.52 1.71
C LEU A 47 -3.09 -0.53 0.59
N HIS A 48 -2.24 0.42 0.91
CA HIS A 48 -1.71 1.40 -0.05
C HIS A 48 -0.97 0.69 -1.19
N PHE A 49 -1.10 1.19 -2.42
CA PHE A 49 -0.40 0.69 -3.62
C PHE A 49 -0.43 -0.84 -3.87
N ALA A 50 -1.44 -1.56 -3.37
CA ALA A 50 -1.46 -3.02 -3.27
C ALA A 50 -1.61 -3.81 -4.59
N ARG A 51 -1.90 -3.14 -5.71
CA ARG A 51 -2.03 -3.83 -7.00
C ARG A 51 -0.65 -4.36 -7.42
N ARG A 52 -0.52 -5.66 -7.71
CA ARG A 52 0.74 -6.33 -8.13
C ARG A 52 1.55 -5.61 -9.22
N GLY A 53 0.90 -4.89 -10.13
CA GLY A 53 1.57 -4.13 -11.20
C GLY A 53 2.08 -2.74 -10.78
N ASN A 54 1.79 -2.31 -9.55
CA ASN A 54 2.31 -1.07 -8.99
C ASN A 54 3.78 -1.28 -8.57
N ARG A 55 4.63 -0.28 -8.85
CA ARG A 55 6.08 -0.36 -8.63
C ARG A 55 6.53 0.23 -7.30
N PHE A 56 5.61 0.73 -6.46
CA PHE A 56 5.92 1.37 -5.19
C PHE A 56 6.79 0.50 -4.28
N TYR A 57 6.29 -0.64 -3.82
CA TYR A 57 7.04 -1.53 -2.92
C TYR A 57 8.30 -2.13 -3.56
N PRO A 58 8.31 -2.57 -4.84
CA PRO A 58 9.55 -2.93 -5.52
C PRO A 58 10.62 -1.82 -5.47
N ALA A 59 10.24 -0.57 -5.74
CA ALA A 59 11.19 0.54 -5.71
C ALA A 59 11.72 0.83 -4.30
N LEU A 60 10.88 0.75 -3.27
CA LEU A 60 11.32 0.95 -1.88
C LEU A 60 12.26 -0.16 -1.40
N ARG A 61 12.01 -1.41 -1.80
CA ARG A 61 12.91 -2.52 -1.51
C ARG A 61 14.25 -2.34 -2.22
N ASP A 62 14.23 -1.96 -3.50
CA ASP A 62 15.46 -1.74 -4.27
C ASP A 62 16.25 -0.52 -3.75
N ALA A 63 15.58 0.45 -3.10
CA ALA A 63 16.20 1.55 -2.38
C ALA A 63 16.71 1.18 -0.97
N GLY A 64 16.49 -0.06 -0.51
CA GLY A 64 16.92 -0.53 0.81
C GLY A 64 16.07 -0.04 1.99
N LEU A 65 14.85 0.46 1.75
CA LEU A 65 13.97 0.96 2.81
C LEU A 65 13.12 -0.14 3.48
N ILE A 66 12.86 -1.23 2.74
CA ILE A 66 12.04 -2.36 3.20
C ILE A 66 12.63 -3.67 2.70
N GLU A 67 12.32 -4.78 3.35
CA GLU A 67 12.86 -6.11 3.00
C GLU A 67 11.86 -6.97 2.18
N THR A 68 10.59 -6.59 2.20
CA THR A 68 9.48 -7.30 1.54
C THR A 68 8.77 -6.38 0.57
N ILE A 69 8.12 -6.97 -0.44
CA ILE A 69 7.22 -6.22 -1.34
C ILE A 69 5.74 -6.41 -0.96
N ASP A 70 5.46 -7.19 0.07
CA ASP A 70 4.12 -7.33 0.60
C ASP A 70 3.73 -6.04 1.35
N PRO A 71 2.65 -5.35 0.95
CA PRO A 71 2.27 -4.09 1.56
C PRO A 71 1.98 -4.18 3.06
N GLU A 72 1.41 -5.30 3.53
CA GLU A 72 1.04 -5.46 4.94
C GLU A 72 2.29 -5.67 5.79
N GLU A 73 3.20 -6.53 5.34
CA GLU A 73 4.46 -6.80 6.02
C GLU A 73 5.42 -5.58 6.00
N ALA A 74 5.36 -4.74 4.96
CA ALA A 74 6.22 -3.57 4.83
C ALA A 74 5.80 -2.38 5.71
N ARG A 75 4.53 -2.30 6.14
CA ARG A 75 4.00 -1.15 6.90
C ARG A 75 4.82 -0.78 8.14
N PRO A 76 5.23 -1.72 9.02
CA PRO A 76 6.04 -1.39 10.19
C PRO A 76 7.42 -0.82 9.81
N GLN A 77 8.03 -1.32 8.74
CA GLN A 77 9.33 -0.82 8.26
C GLN A 77 9.23 0.62 7.76
N LEU A 78 8.17 0.94 7.00
CA LEU A 78 7.90 2.31 6.56
C LEU A 78 7.71 3.27 7.75
N ALA A 79 6.89 2.87 8.74
CA ALA A 79 6.66 3.68 9.93
C ALA A 79 7.96 3.89 10.74
N ALA A 80 8.80 2.86 10.88
CA ALA A 80 10.09 2.96 11.56
C ALA A 80 11.08 3.91 10.85
N CYS A 81 10.99 4.01 9.52
CA CYS A 81 11.77 4.96 8.72
C CYS A 81 11.16 6.38 8.66
N GLY A 82 10.06 6.65 9.36
CA GLY A 82 9.37 7.95 9.29
C GLY A 82 8.67 8.20 7.95
N VAL A 83 8.32 7.14 7.21
CA VAL A 83 7.63 7.22 5.91
C VAL A 83 6.12 7.11 6.12
N GLY A 84 5.38 8.09 5.61
CA GLY A 84 3.92 8.10 5.57
C GLY A 84 3.35 7.96 4.15
N ILE A 85 2.06 7.63 4.05
CA ILE A 85 1.29 7.53 2.81
C ILE A 85 -0.12 8.11 3.00
N THR A 86 -0.57 8.94 2.06
CA THR A 86 -1.93 9.48 1.95
C THR A 86 -2.44 9.45 0.50
#